data_AF-A0A7Y0XB21-F1
#
_entry.id   AF-A0A7Y0XB21-F1
#
_cell.length_a   1.000
_cell.length_b   1.000
_cell.length_c   1.000
_cell.angle_alpha   90.00
_cell.angle_beta   90.00
_cell.angle_gamma   90.00
#
_symmetry.space_group_name_H-M   'P 1'
#
loop_
_entity.id
_entity.type
_entity.pdbx_description
1 polymer ?
#
loop_
_entity_poly.entity_id
_entity_poly.type
_entity_poly.pdbx_seq_one_letter_code
_entity_poly.pdbx_strand_id
1 'polypeptide(L)' 'MLERLFKLSENGTNVRTEIIAGVTTFLTMAYIIFVNPAILSDTGMDRGAIFVATCLAAAIG' A
#
# COMPACT_ATOMS: atom_id res chain seq x y z
N MET A 1 -20.23 7.42 14.20
CA MET A 1 -20.17 7.52 12.72
C MET A 1 -19.45 6.32 12.11
N LEU A 2 -18.21 6.02 12.51
CA LEU A 2 -17.45 4.85 12.01
C LEU A 2 -18.19 3.52 12.16
N GLU A 3 -18.85 3.30 13.30
CA GLU A 3 -19.61 2.07 13.56
C GLU A 3 -20.86 1.91 12.69
N ARG A 4 -21.47 3.01 12.24
CA ARG A 4 -22.60 3.00 11.30
C ARG A 4 -22.17 2.76 9.85
N LEU A 5 -20.95 3.15 9.50
CA LEU A 5 -20.40 3.03 8.14
C LEU A 5 -19.68 1.70 7.93
N PHE A 6 -18.95 1.22 8.94
CA PHE A 6 -18.08 0.04 8.87
C PHE A 6 -18.55 -1.13 9.73
N LYS A 7 -19.60 -0.94 10.55
CA LYS A 7 -20.22 -2.02 11.35
C LYS A 7 -19.23 -2.86 12.15
N LEU A 8 -18.25 -2.17 12.75
CA LEU A 8 -17.10 -2.78 13.43
C LEU A 8 -17.53 -3.83 14.47
N SER A 9 -18.55 -3.53 15.28
CA SER A 9 -19.10 -4.47 16.26
C SER A 9 -19.83 -5.67 15.64
N GLU A 10 -20.44 -5.56 14.46
CA GLU A 10 -21.05 -6.70 13.75
C GLU A 10 -19.95 -7.58 13.11
N ASN A 11 -18.84 -6.95 12.68
CA ASN A 11 -17.67 -7.63 12.14
C ASN A 11 -16.71 -8.17 13.22
N GLY A 12 -17.03 -7.96 14.51
CA GLY A 12 -16.19 -8.39 15.63
C GLY A 12 -14.83 -7.68 15.72
N THR A 13 -14.68 -6.52 15.08
CA THR A 13 -13.42 -5.75 15.06
C THR A 13 -13.55 -4.46 15.87
N ASN A 14 -12.41 -3.83 16.17
CA ASN A 14 -12.38 -2.54 16.86
C ASN A 14 -11.53 -1.54 16.08
N VAL A 15 -11.75 -0.24 16.34
CA VAL A 15 -11.08 0.86 15.62
C VAL A 15 -9.56 0.74 15.68
N ARG A 16 -9.00 0.28 16.81
CA ARG A 16 -7.55 0.09 16.96
C ARG A 16 -7.03 -0.99 16.02
N THR A 17 -7.73 -2.12 15.92
CA THR A 17 -7.39 -3.21 15.01
C THR A 17 -7.45 -2.75 13.56
N GLU A 18 -8.51 -2.06 13.16
CA GLU A 18 -8.66 -1.54 11.79
C GLU A 18 -7.57 -0.53 11.42
N ILE A 19 -7.20 0.37 12.34
CA ILE A 19 -6.12 1.33 12.11
C ILE A 19 -4.80 0.59 11.90
N ILE A 20 -4.49 -0.40 12.75
CA ILE A 20 -3.24 -1.18 12.61
C ILE A 20 -3.25 -1.98 11.31
N ALA A 21 -4.38 -2.61 10.97
CA ALA A 21 -4.53 -3.34 9.71
C ALA A 21 -4.33 -2.42 8.51
N GLY A 22 -5.01 -1.27 8.49
CA GLY A 22 -4.89 -0.27 7.43
C GLY A 22 -3.46 0.28 7.30
N VAL A 23 -2.80 0.60 8.41
CA VAL A 23 -1.39 1.03 8.42
C VAL A 23 -0.48 -0.07 7.89
N THR A 24 -0.70 -1.32 8.27
CA THR A 24 0.10 -2.46 7.80
C THR A 24 -0.03 -2.62 6.29
N THR A 25 -1.26 -2.64 5.76
CA THR A 25 -1.52 -2.70 4.31
C THR A 25 -0.91 -1.51 3.57
N PHE A 26 -1.06 -0.30 4.11
CA PHE A 26 -0.48 0.90 3.54
C PHE A 26 1.05 0.81 3.47
N LEU A 27 1.71 0.38 4.55
CA LEU A 27 3.16 0.22 4.58
C LEU A 27 3.64 -0.85 3.61
N THR A 28 2.90 -1.96 3.44
CA THR A 28 3.22 -2.98 2.43
C THR A 28 3.20 -2.40 1.01
N MET A 29 2.17 -1.63 0.66
CA MET A 29 2.08 -0.98 -0.64
C MET A 29 3.14 0.11 -0.82
N ALA A 30 3.38 0.93 0.20
CA ALA A 30 4.41 1.96 0.19
C ALA A 30 5.80 1.35 -0.02
N TYR A 31 6.11 0.22 0.63
CA TYR A 31 7.36 -0.49 0.45
C TYR A 31 7.60 -0.86 -1.02
N ILE A 32 6.59 -1.36 -1.73
CA ILE A 32 6.70 -1.75 -3.14
C ILE A 32 7.08 -0.54 -4.03
N ILE A 33 6.48 0.63 -3.78
CA ILE A 33 6.71 1.85 -4.55
C ILE A 33 8.16 2.35 -4.41
N PHE A 34 8.78 2.18 -3.25
CA PHE A 34 10.15 2.63 -3.02
C PHE A 34 11.21 1.56 -3.32
N VAL A 35 10.92 0.30 -3.03
CA VAL A 35 11.91 -0.78 -3.14
C VAL A 35 12.07 -1.30 -4.56
N ASN A 36 10.99 -1.42 -5.35
CA ASN A 36 11.13 -1.86 -6.74
C ASN A 36 12.05 -0.95 -7.55
N PRO A 37 11.88 0.39 -7.53
CA PRO A 37 12.80 1.29 -8.24
C PRO A 37 14.22 1.26 -7.65
N ALA A 38 14.38 1.12 -6.33
CA ALA A 38 15.69 1.07 -5.71
C ALA A 38 16.50 -0.15 -6.19
N ILE A 39 15.91 -1.35 -6.13
CA ILE A 39 16.55 -2.60 -6.56
C ILE A 39 16.84 -2.59 -8.06
N LEU A 40 15.86 -2.22 -8.89
CA LEU A 40 16.07 -2.20 -10.34
C LEU A 40 17.03 -1.07 -10.78
N SER A 41 17.13 0.02 -10.03
CA SER A 41 18.09 1.08 -10.36
C SER A 41 19.54 0.69 -10.16
N ASP A 42 19.83 -0.24 -9.26
CA ASP A 42 21.18 -0.80 -9.08
C ASP A 42 21.61 -1.64 -10.29
N THR A 43 20.67 -2.03 -11.16
CA THR A 43 20.95 -2.76 -12.42
C THR A 43 21.26 -1.83 -13.61
N GLY A 44 21.29 -0.51 -13.39
CA GLY A 44 21.58 0.50 -14.42
C GLY A 44 20.35 1.03 -15.17
N MET A 45 19.15 0.73 -14.67
CA MET A 45 17.87 1.13 -15.27
C MET A 45 17.36 2.44 -14.64
N ASP A 46 16.74 3.32 -15.45
CA ASP A 46 16.32 4.65 -14.99
C ASP A 46 15.27 4.60 -13.86
N ARG A 47 15.59 5.21 -12.72
CA ARG A 47 14.71 5.24 -11.52
C ARG A 47 13.34 5.82 -11.81
N GLY A 48 13.27 6.86 -12.65
CA GLY A 48 12.01 7.53 -13.00
C GLY A 48 11.11 6.62 -13.83
N ALA A 49 11.66 5.97 -14.85
CA ALA A 49 10.93 5.05 -15.72
C ALA A 49 10.33 3.87 -14.93
N ILE A 50 11.10 3.26 -14.02
CA ILE A 50 10.63 2.13 -13.20
C ILE A 50 9.60 2.57 -12.17
N PHE A 51 9.78 3.74 -11.56
CA PHE A 51 8.79 4.32 -10.63
C PHE A 51 7.45 4.51 -11.33
N VAL A 52 7.45 5.15 -12.51
CA VAL A 52 6.23 5.36 -13.31
C VAL A 52 5.61 4.02 -13.72
N ALA A 53 6.41 3.05 -14.18
CA ALA A 53 5.92 1.72 -14.56
C ALA A 53 5.28 0.97 -13.37
N THR A 54 5.87 1.09 -12.17
CA THR A 54 5.34 0.49 -10.94
C THR A 54 4.02 1.15 -10.53
N CYS A 55 3.93 2.47 -10.59
CA CYS A 55 2.69 3.21 -10.33
C CYS A 55 1.59 2.84 -11.35
N LEU A 56 1.93 2.71 -12.63
CA LEU A 56 0.99 2.31 -13.68
C LEU A 56 0.49 0.88 -13.46
N ALA A 57 1.41 -0.04 -13.16
CA ALA A 57 1.09 -1.44 -12.87
C ALA A 57 0.19 -1.57 -11.63
N ALA A 58 0.45 -0.80 -10.57
CA ALA A 58 -0.39 -0.79 -9.37
C ALA A 58 -1.75 -0.10 -9.57
N ALA A 59 -1.88 0.79 -10.55
CA ALA A 59 -3.15 1.43 -10.88
C ALA A 59 -4.04 0.58 -11.79
N ILE A 60 -3.42 -0.26 -12.64
CA ILE A 60 -4.11 -1.08 -13.64
C ILE A 60 -4.30 -2.54 -13.18
N GLY A 61 -3.39 -3.07 -12.36
CA GLY A 61 -3.44 -4.41 -11.79
C GLY A 61 -4.21 -4.45 -10.47
#